data_AF-A0A142Y8A9-F1
#
_entry.id   AF-A0A142Y8A9-F1
#
_cell.length_a   1.000
_cell.length_b   1.000
_cell.length_c   1.000
_cell.angle_alpha   90.00
_cell.angle_beta   90.00
_cell.angle_gamma   90.00
#
_symmetry.space_group_name_H-M   'P 1'
#
loop_
_entity.id
_entity.type
_entity.pdbx_description
1 polymer ?
#
loop_
_entity_poly.entity_id
_entity_poly.type
_entity_poly.pdbx_seq_one_letter_code
_entity_poly.pdbx_strand_id
1 'polypeptide(L)' 'MTQLAQIGKGTQARISQILSLTMLAPDIQEQLLFLPRLSRGKPEITEKSLRQTTMLDDWDEQRKTWKQFGSASNPGILE' A
#
# COMPACT_ATOMS: atom_id res chain seq x y z
N MET A 1 13.80 -10.21 12.79
CA MET A 1 12.33 -10.22 12.55
C MET A 1 11.53 -10.89 13.68
N THR A 2 12.05 -11.94 14.33
CA THR A 2 11.37 -12.70 15.40
C THR A 2 10.97 -11.86 16.64
N GLN A 3 11.76 -10.86 17.01
CA GLN A 3 11.48 -10.04 18.20
C GLN A 3 10.32 -9.04 18.02
N LEU A 4 10.10 -8.52 16.81
CA LEU A 4 9.01 -7.57 16.52
C LEU A 4 7.63 -8.25 16.59
N ALA A 5 7.54 -9.52 16.18
CA ALA A 5 6.30 -10.32 16.25
C ALA A 5 5.81 -10.60 17.67
N GLN A 6 6.72 -10.79 18.62
CA GLN A 6 6.33 -11.01 20.01
C GLN A 6 5.81 -9.74 20.70
N ILE A 7 6.27 -8.55 20.30
CA ILE A 7 5.90 -7.30 20.96
C ILE A 7 4.58 -6.72 20.40
N GLY A 8 4.26 -6.99 19.13
CA GLY A 8 3.15 -6.35 18.42
C GLY A 8 1.78 -7.04 18.43
N LYS A 9 1.59 -8.18 19.11
CA LYS A 9 0.37 -9.02 19.04
C LYS A 9 -0.06 -9.43 17.61
N GLY A 10 0.85 -9.34 16.63
CA GLY A 10 0.60 -9.67 15.23
C GLY A 10 1.37 -10.92 14.82
N THR A 11 0.87 -11.65 13.81
CA THR A 11 1.64 -12.75 13.22
C THR A 11 2.89 -12.20 12.54
N GLN A 12 3.97 -13.01 12.47
CA GLN A 12 5.19 -12.65 11.75
C GLN A 12 4.88 -12.19 10.31
N ALA A 13 3.92 -12.86 9.65
CA ALA A 13 3.47 -12.52 8.31
C ALA A 13 2.88 -11.11 8.23
N ARG A 14 2.11 -10.69 9.23
CA ARG A 14 1.48 -9.36 9.27
C ARG A 14 2.50 -8.24 9.49
N ILE A 15 3.54 -8.48 10.29
CA ILE A 15 4.62 -7.50 10.48
C ILE A 15 5.48 -7.40 9.24
N SER A 16 5.81 -8.54 8.63
CA SER A 16 6.52 -8.54 7.35
C SER A 16 5.75 -7.74 6.29
N GLN A 17 4.43 -7.93 6.20
CA GLN A 17 3.56 -7.13 5.33
C GLN A 17 3.67 -5.62 5.57
N ILE A 18 3.60 -5.20 6.83
CA ILE A 18 3.70 -3.77 7.18
C ILE A 18 5.08 -3.22 6.81
N LEU A 19 6.14 -3.97 7.11
CA LEU A 19 7.51 -3.56 6.78
C LEU A 19 7.73 -3.49 5.26
N SER A 20 7.12 -4.38 4.47
CA SER A 20 7.21 -4.30 3.00
C SER A 20 6.68 -2.99 2.44
N LEU A 21 5.75 -2.31 3.13
CA LEU A 21 5.23 -1.01 2.68
C LEU A 21 6.31 0.09 2.65
N THR A 22 7.41 -0.05 3.40
CA THR A 22 8.52 0.91 3.35
C THR A 22 9.28 0.91 2.02
N MET A 23 9.06 -0.13 1.18
CA MET A 23 9.67 -0.24 -0.15
C MET A 23 8.86 0.50 -1.23
N LEU A 24 7.68 1.02 -0.89
CA LEU A 24 6.89 1.83 -1.81
C LEU A 24 7.56 3.19 -2.08
N ALA A 25 7.31 3.74 -3.27
CA ALA A 25 7.67 5.11 -3.60
C ALA A 25 7.09 6.09 -2.55
N PRO A 26 7.83 7.14 -2.14
CA PRO A 26 7.40 8.03 -1.06
C PRO A 26 6.01 8.65 -1.26
N ASP A 27 5.69 9.07 -2.49
CA ASP A 27 4.39 9.66 -2.86
C ASP A 27 3.23 8.65 -2.76
N ILE A 28 3.50 7.36 -2.97
CA ILE A 28 2.50 6.30 -2.80
C ILE A 28 2.25 6.04 -1.31
N GLN A 29 3.29 6.06 -0.48
CA GLN A 29 3.14 5.92 0.98
C GLN A 29 2.28 7.04 1.56
N GLU A 30 2.50 8.27 1.11
CA GLU A 30 1.72 9.43 1.53
C GLU A 30 0.24 9.27 1.14
N GLN A 31 -0.04 8.91 -0.12
CA GLN A 31 -1.41 8.67 -0.57
C GLN A 31 -2.09 7.55 0.24
N LEU A 32 -1.36 6.47 0.57
CA LEU A 32 -1.88 5.37 1.39
C LEU A 32 -2.26 5.85 2.81
N LEU A 33 -1.47 6.76 3.41
CA LEU A 33 -1.73 7.32 4.73
C LEU A 33 -3.00 8.20 4.76
N PHE A 34 -3.29 8.89 3.66
CA PHE A 34 -4.43 9.79 3.52
C PHE A 34 -5.61 9.18 2.76
N LEU A 35 -5.62 7.86 2.54
CA LEU A 35 -6.74 7.20 1.87
C LEU A 35 -8.05 7.42 2.63
N PRO A 36 -9.13 7.81 1.94
CA PRO A 36 -10.43 7.93 2.57
C PRO A 36 -10.86 6.56 3.12
N ARG A 37 -11.51 6.58 4.30
CA ARG A 37 -12.07 5.36 4.88
C ARG A 37 -13.10 4.78 3.93
N LEU A 38 -12.96 3.49 3.62
CA LEU A 38 -13.90 2.79 2.77
C LEU A 38 -15.28 2.79 3.43
N SER A 39 -16.20 3.60 2.90
CA SER A 39 -17.49 3.88 3.55
C SER A 39 -18.57 2.86 3.15
N ARG A 40 -18.46 2.27 1.94
CA ARG A 40 -19.24 1.12 1.42
C ARG A 40 -18.58 0.59 0.15
N GLY A 41 -18.63 -0.73 -0.08
CA GLY A 41 -18.15 -1.36 -1.31
C GLY A 41 -16.86 -2.17 -1.16
N LYS A 42 -16.38 -2.71 -2.29
CA LYS A 42 -15.11 -3.47 -2.36
C LYS A 42 -13.93 -2.49 -2.37
N PRO A 43 -12.87 -2.72 -1.58
CA PRO A 43 -11.70 -1.86 -1.60
C PRO A 43 -11.05 -1.87 -2.99
N GLU A 44 -10.78 -0.68 -3.53
CA GLU A 44 -10.04 -0.51 -4.79
C GLU A 44 -8.59 -0.96 -4.63
N ILE A 45 -8.01 -0.71 -3.45
CA ILE A 45 -6.66 -1.11 -3.09
C ILE A 45 -6.73 -2.29 -2.12
N THR A 46 -6.24 -3.45 -2.55
CA THR A 46 -6.13 -4.64 -1.71
C THR A 46 -4.70 -4.84 -1.22
N GLU A 47 -4.52 -5.56 -0.11
CA GLU A 47 -3.18 -5.94 0.37
C GLU A 47 -2.39 -6.71 -0.70
N LYS A 48 -3.05 -7.58 -1.47
CA LYS A 48 -2.41 -8.33 -2.56
C LYS A 48 -1.87 -7.41 -3.64
N SER A 49 -2.66 -6.41 -4.04
CA SER A 49 -2.25 -5.40 -5.02
C SER A 49 -1.06 -4.58 -4.51
N LEU A 50 -1.10 -4.14 -3.25
CA LEU A 50 0.00 -3.43 -2.60
C LEU A 50 1.28 -4.26 -2.55
N ARG A 51 1.15 -5.54 -2.19
CA ARG A 51 2.28 -6.47 -2.16
C ARG A 51 2.96 -6.59 -3.53
N GLN A 52 2.18 -6.67 -4.61
CA GLN A 52 2.74 -6.72 -5.95
C GLN A 52 3.50 -5.43 -6.29
N THR A 53 2.97 -4.26 -5.89
CA THR A 53 3.67 -2.98 -6.06
C THR A 53 4.98 -2.92 -5.26
N THR A 54 5.01 -3.44 -4.03
CA THR A 54 6.26 -3.48 -3.22
C THR A 54 7.36 -4.38 -3.79
N MET A 55 7.04 -5.25 -4.75
CA MET A 55 8.00 -6.14 -5.41
C MET A 55 8.68 -5.51 -6.63
N LEU A 56 8.25 -4.31 -7.05
CA LEU A 56 8.88 -3.57 -8.15
C LEU A 56 10.02 -2.72 -7.60
N ASP A 57 11.22 -2.86 -8.17
CA ASP A 57 12.40 -2.09 -7.73
C ASP A 57 12.38 -0.65 -8.26
N ASP A 58 11.71 -0.41 -9.39
CA ASP A 58 11.59 0.91 -10.03
C ASP A 58 10.34 1.67 -9.54
N TRP A 59 10.54 2.85 -8.96
CA TRP A 59 9.46 3.71 -8.49
C TRP A 59 8.54 4.22 -9.60
N ASP A 60 9.03 4.42 -10.83
CA ASP A 60 8.18 4.78 -11.97
C ASP A 60 7.25 3.64 -12.35
N GLU A 61 7.71 2.39 -12.27
CA GLU A 61 6.85 1.22 -12.45
C GLU A 61 5.83 1.10 -11.31
N GLN A 62 6.25 1.33 -10.07
CA GLN A 62 5.33 1.37 -8.94
C GLN A 62 4.23 2.42 -9.14
N ARG A 63 4.57 3.64 -9.58
CA ARG A 63 3.60 4.71 -9.87
C ARG A 63 2.67 4.36 -11.01
N LYS A 64 3.16 3.70 -12.06
CA LYS A 64 2.31 3.22 -13.17
C LYS A 64 1.29 2.20 -12.67
N THR A 65 1.71 1.23 -11.86
CA THR A 65 0.80 0.25 -11.24
C THR A 65 -0.17 0.93 -10.27
N TRP A 66 0.31 1.87 -9.47
CA TRP A 66 -0.51 2.63 -8.52
C TRP A 66 -1.65 3.40 -9.19
N LYS A 67 -1.37 4.08 -10.31
CA LYS A 67 -2.38 4.80 -11.10
C LYS A 67 -3.48 3.88 -11.62
N GLN A 68 -3.20 2.60 -11.87
CA GLN A 68 -4.20 1.63 -12.31
C GLN A 68 -5.20 1.27 -11.20
N PHE A 69 -4.84 1.45 -9.92
CA PHE A 69 -5.78 1.28 -8.82
C PHE A 69 -6.83 2.41 -8.77
N GLY A 70 -6.46 3.63 -9.17
CA GLY A 70 -7.28 4.84 -9.11
C GLY A 70 -8.17 5.11 -10.33
N SER A 71 -7.99 4.40 -11.46
CA SER A 71 -8.86 4.56 -12.64
C SER A 71 -10.31 4.11 -12.41
N ALA A 72 -10.64 3.56 -11.24
CA ALA A 72 -12.02 3.26 -10.81
C ALA A 72 -12.64 4.32 -9.87
N SER A 73 -11.86 5.25 -9.29
CA SER A 73 -12.36 6.39 -8.53
C SER A 73 -11.47 7.62 -8.62
N ASN A 74 -11.99 8.60 -9.36
CA ASN A 74 -11.87 10.05 -9.20
C ASN A 74 -10.45 10.69 -9.17
N PRO A 75 -10.06 11.46 -10.21
CA PRO A 75 -8.77 12.15 -10.33
C PRO A 75 -8.69 13.46 -9.51
N GLY A 76 -9.13 13.46 -8.25
CA GLY A 76 -9.39 14.68 -7.49
C GLY A 76 -8.37 15.09 -6.42
N ILE A 77 -7.17 14.52 -6.36
CA ILE A 77 -6.14 14.91 -5.37
C ILE A 77 -4.78 15.02 -6.06
N LEU A 78 -4.60 16.06 -6.88
CA LEU A 78 -3.31 16.66 -7.24
C LEU A 78 -3.59 18.12 -7.63
N GLU A 79 -3.80 19.00 -6.63
CA GLU A 79 -3.43 20.42 -6.71
C GLU A 79 -2.30 20.67 -5.73
#